data_AF-A0A7Z9N5C7-F1
#
_entry.id   AF-A0A7Z9N5C7-F1
#
_cell.length_a   1.000
_cell.length_b   1.000
_cell.length_c   1.000
_cell.angle_alpha   90.00
_cell.angle_beta   90.00
_cell.angle_gamma   90.00
#
_symmetry.space_group_name_H-M   'P 1'
#
loop_
_entity.id
_entity.type
_entity.pdbx_description
1 polymer ?
#
loop_
_entity_poly.entity_id
_entity_poly.type
_entity_poly.pdbx_seq_one_letter_code
_entity_poly.pdbx_strand_id
1 'polypeptide(L)'
;MLGPLRFEEADYHYFENILGRQLSEKEIYFLENILDLWLQKRTLLSGYFINQKDLHDGALRFKTDVEIRRVAMDGSWSFENGNIMRSFALNGAYPSHMLFCWTFSPTRTLYKQFWDKEQKKLERCGIRIHSCLLTQEIKRKRQGEILVFGIDSSNHTYRTLLTGCDLYILKIPVPGVSLKHETVLRDIFLKYWKMEAIQFASVINKNWFDVMRSLISSIPKINGFKIQLHEKVKAGDAIIGLNPITLTKVKKSFSKSGYSIVRVGKILSEPKLEISFNRQSVIKWPRSIFDLSLIQDNSAMPELDKHLEKIHRKKVKKNYKYNKIIEKMIEVHNHNDQPWVSHLLIDNNLMAGQNMTKIENNIESGIRSVADAVRDLACKGGWPEQVLIFAESSSK
;
A
#
# COMPACT_ATOMS: atom_id res chain seq x y z
N MET A 1 -7.84 -14.11 -16.89
CA MET A 1 -8.46 -12.88 -16.36
C MET A 1 -9.56 -13.32 -15.42
N LEU A 2 -9.41 -13.07 -14.13
CA LEU A 2 -10.54 -13.19 -13.20
C LEU A 2 -11.53 -12.09 -13.56
N GLY A 3 -12.84 -12.37 -13.54
CA GLY A 3 -13.85 -11.33 -13.74
C GLY A 3 -13.75 -10.23 -12.67
N PRO A 4 -14.53 -9.14 -12.77
CA PRO A 4 -14.54 -8.12 -11.71
C PRO A 4 -14.89 -8.79 -10.39
N LEU A 5 -13.94 -8.79 -9.46
CA LEU A 5 -14.15 -9.30 -8.11
C LEU A 5 -15.11 -8.35 -7.41
N ARG A 6 -16.17 -8.91 -6.83
CA ARG A 6 -17.22 -8.15 -6.15
C ARG A 6 -17.03 -8.20 -4.66
N PHE A 7 -17.57 -7.18 -4.00
CA PHE A 7 -17.71 -7.20 -2.55
C PHE A 7 -18.62 -8.35 -2.09
N GLU A 8 -18.30 -8.90 -0.93
CA GLU A 8 -19.14 -9.86 -0.22
C GLU A 8 -20.11 -9.12 0.72
N GLU A 9 -21.15 -9.81 1.20
CA GLU A 9 -22.19 -9.24 2.07
C GLU A 9 -21.61 -8.51 3.29
N ALA A 10 -20.57 -9.08 3.88
CA ALA A 10 -19.86 -8.50 5.01
C ALA A 10 -19.23 -7.13 4.68
N ASP A 11 -18.69 -6.95 3.48
CA ASP A 11 -18.09 -5.68 3.04
C ASP A 11 -19.16 -4.59 2.94
N TYR A 12 -20.35 -4.92 2.42
CA TYR A 12 -21.49 -4.01 2.36
C TYR A 12 -21.95 -3.59 3.76
N HIS A 13 -22.05 -4.53 4.71
CA HIS A 13 -22.37 -4.20 6.11
C HIS A 13 -21.33 -3.30 6.76
N TYR A 14 -20.04 -3.53 6.50
CA TYR A 14 -18.97 -2.66 6.96
C TYR A 14 -19.12 -1.23 6.42
N PHE A 15 -19.37 -1.08 5.12
CA PHE A 15 -19.59 0.24 4.52
C PHE A 15 -20.83 0.94 5.08
N GLU A 16 -21.94 0.21 5.26
CA GLU A 16 -23.16 0.74 5.87
C GLU A 16 -22.92 1.25 7.29
N ASN A 17 -22.20 0.49 8.11
CA ASN A 17 -21.85 0.87 9.48
C ASN A 17 -20.97 2.13 9.53
N ILE A 18 -20.00 2.25 8.62
CA ILE A 18 -19.10 3.41 8.57
C ILE A 18 -19.79 4.65 8.05
N LEU A 19 -20.68 4.51 7.07
CA LEU A 19 -21.34 5.64 6.43
C LEU A 19 -22.66 6.02 7.08
N GLY A 20 -23.25 5.14 7.90
CA GLY A 20 -24.60 5.29 8.43
C GLY A 20 -25.69 5.22 7.35
N ARG A 21 -25.36 4.71 6.17
CA ARG A 21 -26.26 4.58 5.01
C ARG A 21 -25.72 3.56 4.01
N GLN A 22 -26.60 3.11 3.12
CA GLN A 22 -26.21 2.29 1.98
C GLN A 22 -25.36 3.08 0.97
N LEU A 23 -24.44 2.37 0.32
CA LEU A 23 -23.68 2.89 -0.81
C LEU A 23 -24.57 3.00 -2.05
N SER A 24 -24.39 4.04 -2.84
CA SER A 24 -24.97 4.12 -4.18
C SER A 24 -24.20 3.24 -5.17
N GLU A 25 -24.82 2.84 -6.28
CA GLU A 25 -24.16 2.06 -7.35
C GLU A 25 -22.86 2.70 -7.85
N LYS A 26 -22.83 4.03 -7.96
CA LYS A 26 -21.63 4.78 -8.36
C LYS A 26 -20.50 4.68 -7.34
N GLU A 27 -20.84 4.67 -6.05
CA GLU A 27 -19.89 4.52 -4.96
C GLU A 27 -19.35 3.10 -4.86
N ILE A 28 -20.22 2.09 -5.06
CA ILE A 28 -19.83 0.68 -5.15
C ILE A 28 -18.82 0.49 -6.28
N TYR A 29 -19.17 0.92 -7.50
CA TYR A 29 -18.27 0.86 -8.66
C TYR A 29 -16.92 1.52 -8.36
N PHE A 30 -16.93 2.67 -7.70
CA PHE A 30 -15.70 3.39 -7.36
C PHE A 30 -14.84 2.63 -6.35
N LEU A 31 -15.45 2.10 -5.29
CA LEU A 31 -14.76 1.34 -4.25
C LEU A 31 -14.21 0.02 -4.81
N GLU A 32 -14.97 -0.71 -5.64
CA GLU A 32 -14.52 -1.95 -6.27
C GLU A 32 -13.24 -1.70 -7.10
N ASN A 33 -13.18 -0.62 -7.87
CA ASN A 33 -12.01 -0.32 -8.70
C ASN A 33 -10.79 0.19 -7.91
N ILE A 34 -11.01 0.89 -6.78
CA ILE A 34 -9.91 1.30 -5.90
C ILE A 34 -9.40 0.12 -5.08
N LEU A 35 -10.29 -0.77 -4.64
CA LEU A 35 -9.97 -1.88 -3.76
C LEU A 35 -9.73 -3.20 -4.51
N ASP A 36 -9.80 -3.21 -5.83
CA ASP A 36 -9.60 -4.40 -6.69
C ASP A 36 -8.35 -5.20 -6.33
N LEU A 37 -7.20 -4.54 -6.14
CA LEU A 37 -5.95 -5.22 -5.72
C LEU A 37 -6.11 -5.96 -4.39
N TRP A 38 -6.92 -5.44 -3.46
CA TRP A 38 -7.20 -6.09 -2.19
C TRP A 38 -8.17 -7.24 -2.34
N LEU A 39 -9.21 -7.07 -3.17
CA LEU A 39 -10.13 -8.15 -3.51
C LEU A 39 -9.38 -9.31 -4.18
N GLN A 40 -8.42 -9.02 -5.06
CA GLN A 40 -7.54 -10.02 -5.68
C GLN A 40 -6.62 -10.68 -4.66
N LYS A 41 -5.99 -9.92 -3.76
CA LYS A 41 -5.16 -10.50 -2.70
C LYS A 41 -5.99 -11.41 -1.78
N ARG A 42 -7.22 -11.02 -1.43
CA ARG A 42 -8.17 -11.79 -0.62
C ARG A 42 -8.52 -13.13 -1.24
N THR A 43 -8.64 -13.19 -2.57
CA THR A 43 -8.91 -14.47 -3.26
C THR A 43 -7.67 -15.35 -3.40
N LEU A 44 -6.47 -14.76 -3.48
CA LEU A 44 -5.21 -15.48 -3.70
C LEU A 44 -4.48 -15.91 -2.43
N LEU A 45 -4.66 -15.20 -1.33
CA LEU A 45 -4.01 -15.45 -0.04
C LEU A 45 -5.08 -15.97 0.93
N SER A 46 -4.79 -17.07 1.63
CA SER A 46 -5.66 -17.53 2.72
C SER A 46 -5.88 -16.38 3.71
N GLY A 47 -7.10 -16.26 4.24
CA GLY A 47 -7.59 -15.10 5.02
C GLY A 47 -6.82 -14.74 6.29
N TYR A 48 -5.66 -15.34 6.53
CA TYR A 48 -4.78 -15.11 7.67
C TYR A 48 -3.61 -14.14 7.39
N PHE A 49 -3.30 -13.81 6.12
CA PHE A 49 -2.02 -13.16 5.79
C PHE A 49 -2.08 -11.76 5.15
N ILE A 50 -3.26 -11.16 4.99
CA ILE A 50 -3.37 -9.85 4.32
C ILE A 50 -3.30 -8.73 5.35
N ASN A 51 -2.08 -8.43 5.78
CA ASN A 51 -1.82 -7.18 6.49
C ASN A 51 -1.91 -6.02 5.48
N GLN A 52 -2.87 -5.11 5.68
CA GLN A 52 -2.94 -3.88 4.90
C GLN A 52 -1.75 -2.93 5.15
N LYS A 53 -0.86 -3.26 6.09
CA LYS A 53 0.28 -2.46 6.52
C LYS A 53 1.35 -2.25 5.44
N ASP A 54 1.43 -3.13 4.44
CA ASP A 54 2.49 -3.07 3.41
C ASP A 54 2.39 -1.89 2.43
N LEU A 55 1.32 -1.08 2.49
CA LEU A 55 1.26 0.20 1.75
C LEU A 55 1.86 1.38 2.51
N HIS A 56 2.12 1.22 3.81
CA HIS A 56 2.51 2.34 4.68
C HIS A 56 3.94 2.25 5.21
N ASP A 57 4.57 1.08 5.21
CA ASP A 57 6.00 1.02 5.50
C ASP A 57 6.78 1.47 4.27
N GLY A 58 7.40 2.66 4.39
CA GLY A 58 8.30 3.27 3.41
C GLY A 58 9.60 2.50 3.16
N ALA A 59 9.53 1.17 3.16
CA ALA A 59 10.64 0.22 3.02
C ALA A 59 10.62 -0.56 1.70
N LEU A 60 9.85 -0.13 0.70
CA LEU A 60 10.08 -0.60 -0.67
C LEU A 60 11.43 -0.06 -1.15
N ARG A 61 12.48 -0.89 -1.00
CA ARG A 61 13.83 -0.64 -1.53
C ARG A 61 13.86 -0.46 -3.05
N PHE A 62 12.78 -0.86 -3.73
CA PHE A 62 12.65 -0.80 -5.17
C PHE A 62 11.39 -0.05 -5.57
N LYS A 63 11.50 0.85 -6.54
CA LYS A 63 10.34 1.28 -7.31
C LYS A 63 10.14 0.29 -8.45
N THR A 64 8.92 -0.22 -8.55
CA THR A 64 8.49 -1.02 -9.70
C THR A 64 7.28 -0.37 -10.35
N ASP A 65 7.22 -0.45 -11.67
CA ASP A 65 6.03 -0.12 -12.44
C ASP A 65 5.88 -1.14 -13.57
N VAL A 66 4.64 -1.39 -13.99
CA VAL A 66 4.33 -2.44 -14.98
C VAL A 66 3.30 -1.94 -15.97
N GLU A 67 3.54 -2.25 -17.24
CA GLU A 67 2.61 -1.92 -18.32
C GLU A 67 2.47 -3.07 -19.32
N ILE A 68 1.26 -3.24 -19.85
CA ILE A 68 1.00 -4.13 -20.99
C ILE A 68 1.08 -3.32 -22.28
N ARG A 69 1.86 -3.79 -23.24
CA ARG A 69 2.10 -3.10 -24.50
C ARG A 69 2.01 -4.01 -25.68
N ARG A 70 1.60 -3.47 -26.82
CA ARG A 70 1.59 -4.20 -28.08
C ARG A 70 2.84 -3.85 -28.88
N VAL A 71 3.57 -4.88 -29.28
CA VAL A 71 4.65 -4.79 -30.27
C VAL A 71 4.04 -5.01 -31.65
N ALA A 72 4.23 -4.04 -32.54
CA ALA A 72 3.81 -4.08 -33.93
C ALA A 72 4.74 -4.94 -34.79
N MET A 73 4.35 -5.20 -36.03
CA MET A 73 5.12 -6.09 -36.93
C MET A 73 6.51 -5.58 -37.28
N ASP A 74 6.73 -4.28 -37.18
CA ASP A 74 8.00 -3.62 -37.47
C ASP A 74 8.93 -3.56 -36.23
N GLY A 75 8.56 -4.25 -35.14
CA GLY A 75 9.29 -4.24 -33.88
C GLY A 75 9.08 -2.98 -33.04
N SER A 76 8.29 -2.00 -33.49
CA SER A 76 7.95 -0.85 -32.67
C SER A 76 6.97 -1.26 -31.57
N TRP A 77 7.20 -0.77 -30.36
CA TRP A 77 6.21 -0.77 -29.28
C TRP A 77 5.94 0.70 -29.00
N SER A 78 4.76 1.20 -29.35
CA SER A 78 4.53 2.64 -29.43
C SER A 78 4.80 3.32 -28.08
N PHE A 79 5.80 4.20 -28.02
CA PHE A 79 5.99 5.15 -26.92
C PHE A 79 4.79 6.08 -26.76
N GLU A 80 4.04 6.32 -27.83
CA GLU A 80 2.87 7.21 -27.87
C GLU A 80 1.79 6.85 -26.84
N ASN A 81 1.81 5.64 -26.29
CA ASN A 81 0.92 5.24 -25.21
C ASN A 81 1.67 4.81 -23.92
N GLY A 82 3.00 4.69 -23.96
CA GLY A 82 3.92 4.21 -22.92
C GLY A 82 4.15 5.21 -21.79
N ASN A 83 3.67 4.94 -20.58
CA ASN A 83 3.83 5.83 -19.43
C ASN A 83 4.88 5.34 -18.44
N ILE A 84 5.47 4.16 -18.62
CA ILE A 84 6.44 3.60 -17.68
C ILE A 84 7.64 4.53 -17.49
N MET A 85 8.25 4.99 -18.59
CA MET A 85 9.36 5.96 -18.54
C MET A 85 8.96 7.26 -17.88
N ARG A 86 7.72 7.71 -18.12
CA ARG A 86 7.16 8.91 -17.52
C ARG A 86 6.96 8.75 -16.01
N SER A 87 6.46 7.61 -15.56
CA SER A 87 6.30 7.28 -14.14
C SER A 87 7.63 7.38 -13.43
N PHE A 88 8.70 6.81 -13.98
CA PHE A 88 10.05 6.97 -13.43
C PHE A 88 10.54 8.42 -13.47
N ALA A 89 10.33 9.13 -14.59
CA ALA A 89 10.73 10.53 -14.72
C ALA A 89 10.07 11.45 -13.68
N LEU A 90 8.81 11.21 -13.32
CA LEU A 90 8.12 11.94 -12.23
C LEU A 90 8.72 11.66 -10.83
N ASN A 91 9.57 10.65 -10.70
CA ASN A 91 10.36 10.42 -9.49
C ASN A 91 11.80 10.96 -9.61
N GLY A 92 12.09 11.71 -10.67
CA GLY A 92 13.41 12.29 -10.90
C GLY A 92 14.46 11.26 -11.34
N ALA A 93 14.04 10.07 -11.79
CA ALA A 93 14.94 9.00 -12.21
C ALA A 93 14.49 8.35 -13.52
N TYR A 94 15.34 7.50 -14.08
CA TYR A 94 14.96 6.49 -15.06
C TYR A 94 15.02 5.12 -14.40
N PRO A 95 14.29 4.11 -14.90
CA PRO A 95 14.42 2.77 -14.36
C PRO A 95 15.86 2.28 -14.55
N SER A 96 16.47 1.75 -13.49
CA SER A 96 17.78 1.10 -13.58
C SER A 96 17.75 -0.15 -14.47
N HIS A 97 16.62 -0.86 -14.45
CA HIS A 97 16.37 -2.07 -15.22
C HIS A 97 15.00 -2.02 -15.89
N MET A 98 14.93 -2.54 -17.12
CA MET A 98 13.66 -2.84 -17.79
C MET A 98 13.61 -4.31 -18.18
N LEU A 99 12.52 -5.00 -17.86
CA LEU A 99 12.27 -6.38 -18.23
C LEU A 99 11.08 -6.47 -19.19
N PHE A 100 11.32 -7.08 -20.36
CA PHE A 100 10.31 -7.35 -21.37
C PHE A 100 9.90 -8.83 -21.33
N CYS A 101 8.70 -9.11 -20.83
CA CYS A 101 8.15 -10.46 -20.78
C CYS A 101 7.22 -10.67 -21.99
N TRP A 102 7.63 -11.54 -22.91
CA TRP A 102 6.87 -11.83 -24.12
C TRP A 102 5.70 -12.78 -23.82
N THR A 103 4.48 -12.36 -24.16
CA THR A 103 3.27 -13.20 -24.05
C THR A 103 3.05 -14.08 -25.29
N PHE A 104 4.01 -14.06 -26.23
CA PHE A 104 4.03 -14.85 -27.44
C PHE A 104 5.47 -15.16 -27.85
N SER A 105 5.67 -16.19 -28.67
CA SER A 105 7.00 -16.47 -29.23
C SER A 105 7.26 -15.53 -30.42
N PRO A 106 8.14 -14.51 -30.30
CA PRO A 106 8.38 -13.58 -31.40
C PRO A 106 9.12 -14.27 -32.55
N THR A 107 8.88 -13.83 -33.79
CA THR A 107 9.77 -14.22 -34.89
C THR A 107 11.18 -13.66 -34.68
N ARG A 108 12.21 -14.33 -35.23
CA ARG A 108 13.60 -13.86 -35.12
C ARG A 108 13.76 -12.43 -35.68
N THR A 109 13.06 -12.14 -36.77
CA THR A 109 13.00 -10.81 -37.39
C THR A 109 12.40 -9.77 -36.47
N LEU A 110 11.23 -10.06 -35.88
CA LEU A 110 10.56 -9.15 -34.95
C LEU A 110 11.43 -8.86 -33.72
N TYR A 111 11.98 -9.91 -33.11
CA TYR A 111 12.85 -9.79 -31.94
C TYR A 111 14.06 -8.91 -32.25
N LYS A 112 14.73 -9.15 -33.39
CA LYS A 112 15.85 -8.33 -33.85
C LYS A 112 15.45 -6.87 -34.07
N GLN A 113 14.34 -6.62 -34.77
CA GLN A 113 13.85 -5.26 -35.03
C GLN A 113 13.50 -4.51 -33.74
N PHE A 114 12.87 -5.19 -32.78
CA PHE A 114 12.58 -4.65 -31.47
C PHE A 114 13.87 -4.22 -30.75
N TRP A 115 14.87 -5.12 -30.69
CA TRP A 115 16.15 -4.78 -30.07
C TRP A 115 16.91 -3.66 -30.80
N ASP A 116 16.99 -3.71 -32.12
CA ASP A 116 17.71 -2.71 -32.90
C ASP A 116 17.13 -1.29 -32.71
N LYS A 117 15.80 -1.17 -32.55
CA LYS A 117 15.10 0.10 -32.31
C LYS A 117 15.18 0.56 -30.86
N GLU A 118 14.94 -0.34 -29.92
CA GLU A 118 14.67 0.01 -28.52
C GLU A 118 15.91 -0.05 -27.63
N GLN A 119 16.81 -1.01 -27.88
CA GLN A 119 18.01 -1.23 -27.08
C GLN A 119 18.87 0.02 -27.01
N LYS A 120 19.26 0.53 -28.19
CA LYS A 120 20.16 1.68 -28.30
C LYS A 120 19.57 2.92 -27.64
N LYS A 121 18.25 3.07 -27.67
CA LYS A 121 17.56 4.22 -27.07
C LYS A 121 17.57 4.13 -25.53
N LEU A 122 17.25 2.96 -24.99
CA LEU A 122 17.17 2.73 -23.55
C LEU A 122 18.57 2.65 -22.90
N GLU A 123 19.55 2.03 -23.57
CA GLU A 123 20.94 1.97 -23.11
C GLU A 123 21.59 3.36 -23.03
N ARG A 124 21.29 4.27 -23.98
CA ARG A 124 21.72 5.68 -23.89
C ARG A 124 21.19 6.39 -22.64
N CYS A 125 20.09 5.89 -22.07
CA CYS A 125 19.54 6.40 -20.82
C CYS A 125 20.14 5.71 -19.58
N GLY A 126 21.10 4.80 -19.75
CA GLY A 126 21.73 4.02 -18.69
C GLY A 126 20.90 2.83 -18.19
N ILE A 127 19.88 2.42 -18.95
CA ILE A 127 18.91 1.40 -18.55
C ILE A 127 19.40 0.02 -18.99
N ARG A 128 19.50 -0.92 -18.06
CA ARG A 128 19.82 -2.32 -18.38
C ARG A 128 18.56 -3.07 -18.80
N ILE A 129 18.61 -3.74 -19.95
CA ILE A 129 17.43 -4.38 -20.52
C ILE A 129 17.53 -5.89 -20.40
N HIS A 130 16.43 -6.49 -19.98
CA HIS A 130 16.25 -7.93 -19.85
C HIS A 130 15.04 -8.36 -20.66
N SER A 131 15.03 -9.60 -21.12
CA SER A 131 13.92 -10.17 -21.89
C SER A 131 13.71 -11.63 -21.53
N CYS A 132 12.45 -12.03 -21.33
CA CYS A 132 12.08 -13.41 -21.04
C CYS A 132 10.77 -13.81 -21.74
N LEU A 133 10.54 -15.11 -21.89
CA LEU A 133 9.30 -15.65 -22.43
C LEU A 133 8.41 -16.11 -21.26
N LEU A 134 7.13 -15.72 -21.23
CA LEU A 134 6.23 -16.04 -20.12
C LEU A 134 5.89 -17.53 -20.00
N THR A 135 5.71 -18.23 -21.13
CA THR A 135 5.47 -19.68 -21.16
C THR A 135 6.07 -20.32 -22.41
N GLN A 136 6.39 -21.62 -22.36
CA GLN A 136 6.99 -22.36 -23.48
C GLN A 136 5.95 -22.77 -24.54
N GLU A 137 4.68 -22.91 -24.17
CA GLU A 137 3.58 -23.38 -25.05
C GLU A 137 2.87 -22.25 -25.81
N ILE A 138 3.62 -21.33 -26.41
CA ILE A 138 3.00 -20.18 -27.10
C ILE A 138 3.21 -20.18 -28.61
N LYS A 139 2.13 -19.93 -29.34
CA LYS A 139 2.14 -19.75 -30.80
C LYS A 139 3.10 -18.64 -31.21
N ARG A 140 3.88 -18.90 -32.25
CA ARG A 140 4.76 -17.92 -32.86
C ARG A 140 3.93 -16.81 -33.52
N LYS A 141 4.24 -15.54 -33.22
CA LYS A 141 3.53 -14.39 -33.81
C LYS A 141 4.51 -13.32 -34.31
N ARG A 142 4.07 -12.55 -35.30
CA ARG A 142 4.79 -11.38 -35.84
C ARG A 142 4.44 -10.07 -35.13
N GLN A 143 3.48 -10.10 -34.21
CA GLN A 143 3.06 -8.99 -33.36
C GLN A 143 2.30 -9.57 -32.16
N GLY A 144 2.17 -8.80 -31.10
CA GLY A 144 1.41 -9.22 -29.93
C GLY A 144 1.71 -8.38 -28.70
N GLU A 145 1.16 -8.80 -27.57
CA GLU A 145 1.32 -8.09 -26.32
C GLU A 145 2.57 -8.55 -25.55
N ILE A 146 3.18 -7.65 -24.81
CA ILE A 146 4.30 -7.89 -23.92
C ILE A 146 4.00 -7.20 -22.59
N LEU A 147 4.46 -7.80 -21.49
CA LEU A 147 4.51 -7.12 -20.19
C LEU A 147 5.85 -6.42 -20.08
N VAL A 148 5.86 -5.17 -19.65
CA VAL A 148 7.07 -4.38 -19.49
C VAL A 148 7.15 -3.93 -18.04
N PHE A 149 8.22 -4.33 -17.37
CA PHE A 149 8.51 -3.95 -16.00
C PHE A 149 9.65 -2.96 -15.98
N GLY A 150 9.48 -1.86 -15.27
CA GLY A 150 10.54 -0.93 -14.93
C GLY A 150 10.89 -1.13 -13.46
N ILE A 151 12.18 -1.17 -13.15
CA ILE A 151 12.68 -1.40 -11.81
C ILE A 151 13.78 -0.38 -11.52
N ASP A 152 13.65 0.36 -10.44
CA ASP A 152 14.73 1.18 -9.89
C ASP A 152 15.02 0.75 -8.45
N SER A 153 16.29 0.40 -8.21
CA SER A 153 16.83 0.00 -6.90
C SER A 153 17.43 1.17 -6.13
N SER A 154 17.39 2.38 -6.69
CA SER A 154 17.74 3.57 -5.93
C SER A 154 16.77 3.69 -4.74
N ASN A 155 17.30 3.93 -3.54
CA ASN A 155 16.53 4.04 -2.29
C ASN A 155 15.45 5.12 -2.43
N HIS A 156 14.27 4.72 -2.89
CA HIS A 156 13.15 5.62 -3.05
C HIS A 156 12.47 5.79 -1.70
N THR A 157 12.64 6.97 -1.11
CA THR A 157 11.77 7.40 -0.04
C THR A 157 10.45 7.85 -0.66
N TYR A 158 9.43 6.98 -0.61
CA TYR A 158 8.05 7.44 -0.82
C TYR A 158 7.76 8.48 0.24
N ARG A 159 7.63 9.73 -0.17
CA ARG A 159 7.42 10.83 0.77
C ARG A 159 5.95 10.91 1.12
N THR A 160 5.71 11.04 2.40
CA THR A 160 4.40 11.27 2.96
C THR A 160 3.92 12.66 2.58
N LEU A 161 2.73 12.75 1.99
CA LEU A 161 2.07 14.01 1.68
C LEU A 161 1.69 14.72 2.97
N LEU A 162 2.25 15.92 3.18
CA LEU A 162 1.99 16.70 4.37
C LEU A 162 0.66 17.47 4.27
N THR A 163 0.04 17.70 5.43
CA THR A 163 -1.15 18.55 5.57
C THR A 163 -0.95 19.91 4.90
N GLY A 164 -1.98 20.40 4.20
CA GLY A 164 -1.94 21.70 3.54
C GLY A 164 -1.26 21.71 2.17
N CYS A 165 -0.71 20.58 1.71
CA CYS A 165 -0.21 20.48 0.35
C CYS A 165 -1.32 20.55 -0.68
N ASP A 166 -1.03 21.23 -1.79
CA ASP A 166 -1.97 21.40 -2.89
C ASP A 166 -1.74 20.34 -3.97
N LEU A 167 -2.84 19.79 -4.48
CA LEU A 167 -2.83 18.82 -5.57
C LEU A 167 -3.08 19.55 -6.90
N TYR A 168 -2.27 19.22 -7.90
CA TYR A 168 -2.34 19.77 -9.25
C TYR A 168 -2.37 18.66 -10.29
N ILE A 169 -3.07 18.89 -11.40
CA ILE A 169 -2.84 18.17 -12.66
C ILE A 169 -1.70 18.86 -13.39
N LEU A 170 -0.70 18.09 -13.79
CA LEU A 170 0.35 18.48 -14.73
C LEU A 170 -0.01 17.91 -16.10
N LYS A 171 -0.29 18.80 -17.07
CA LYS A 171 -0.57 18.40 -18.45
C LYS A 171 0.73 18.15 -19.18
N ILE A 172 0.88 16.95 -19.73
CA ILE A 172 2.11 16.51 -20.39
C ILE A 172 1.76 16.14 -21.83
N PRO A 173 2.52 16.63 -22.83
CA PRO A 173 2.36 16.17 -24.21
C PRO A 173 2.45 14.64 -24.31
N VAL A 174 1.81 14.08 -25.34
CA VAL A 174 1.87 12.63 -25.59
C VAL A 174 3.35 12.22 -25.68
N PRO A 175 3.78 11.11 -25.07
CA PRO A 175 5.18 10.71 -25.10
C PRO A 175 5.62 10.55 -26.56
N GLY A 176 6.61 11.34 -26.96
CA GLY A 176 7.17 11.27 -28.30
C GLY A 176 8.24 10.18 -28.40
N VAL A 177 8.65 9.88 -29.63
CA VAL A 177 9.70 8.87 -29.93
C VAL A 177 11.05 9.23 -29.27
N SER A 178 11.30 10.48 -28.89
CA SER A 178 12.62 10.95 -28.40
C SER A 178 12.82 11.00 -26.88
N LEU A 179 11.81 10.66 -26.04
CA LEU A 179 11.87 10.83 -24.57
C LEU A 179 12.24 12.26 -24.10
N LYS A 180 12.06 13.26 -24.96
CA LYS A 180 12.41 14.66 -24.65
C LYS A 180 11.67 15.16 -23.43
N HIS A 181 10.37 14.88 -23.33
CA HIS A 181 9.56 15.31 -22.20
C HIS A 181 9.94 14.57 -20.92
N GLU A 182 10.21 13.29 -21.00
CA GLU A 182 10.62 12.46 -19.87
C GLU A 182 11.98 12.93 -19.32
N THR A 183 12.91 13.32 -20.19
CA THR A 183 14.20 13.91 -19.76
C THR A 183 13.98 15.23 -19.00
N VAL A 184 13.20 16.15 -19.58
CA VAL A 184 12.93 17.44 -18.95
C VAL A 184 12.19 17.28 -17.63
N LEU A 185 11.19 16.39 -17.57
CA LEU A 185 10.48 16.08 -16.34
C LEU A 185 11.42 15.49 -15.30
N ARG A 186 12.22 14.48 -15.65
CA ARG A 186 13.21 13.88 -14.75
C ARG A 186 14.09 14.94 -14.10
N ASP A 187 14.62 15.88 -14.86
CA ASP A 187 15.53 16.90 -14.34
C ASP A 187 14.80 17.90 -13.42
N ILE A 188 13.57 18.30 -13.77
CA ILE A 188 12.72 19.14 -12.91
C ILE A 188 12.43 18.40 -11.60
N PHE A 189 11.95 17.17 -11.67
CA PHE A 189 11.57 16.39 -10.50
C PHE A 189 12.77 16.07 -9.63
N LEU A 190 13.90 15.65 -10.20
CA LEU A 190 15.14 15.40 -9.44
C LEU A 190 15.58 16.62 -8.62
N LYS A 191 15.49 17.81 -9.22
CA LYS A 191 15.79 19.07 -8.54
C LYS A 191 14.81 19.37 -7.40
N TYR A 192 13.51 19.30 -7.67
CA TYR A 192 12.49 19.74 -6.71
C TYR A 192 12.12 18.68 -5.67
N TRP A 193 12.39 17.40 -5.92
CA TRP A 193 12.37 16.35 -4.90
C TRP A 193 13.41 16.63 -3.81
N LYS A 194 14.66 16.91 -4.19
CA LYS A 194 15.72 17.26 -3.21
C LYS A 194 15.37 18.47 -2.35
N MET A 195 14.57 19.39 -2.88
CA MET A 195 14.13 20.60 -2.18
C MET A 195 12.78 20.46 -1.43
N GLU A 196 12.20 19.25 -1.35
CA GLU A 196 10.89 19.01 -0.72
C GLU A 196 9.73 19.87 -1.29
N ALA A 197 9.91 20.34 -2.53
CA ALA A 197 8.95 21.19 -3.20
C ALA A 197 7.86 20.39 -3.91
N ILE A 198 8.21 19.22 -4.40
CA ILE A 198 7.31 18.18 -4.89
C ILE A 198 7.28 17.08 -3.83
N GLN A 199 6.08 16.69 -3.40
CA GLN A 199 5.87 15.67 -2.35
C GLN A 199 5.17 14.41 -2.87
N PHE A 200 4.52 14.51 -4.03
CA PHE A 200 3.82 13.39 -4.65
C PHE A 200 3.80 13.57 -6.15
N ALA A 201 3.86 12.46 -6.87
CA ALA A 201 3.65 12.43 -8.31
C ALA A 201 3.14 11.06 -8.74
N SER A 202 2.13 11.03 -9.59
CA SER A 202 1.61 9.79 -10.16
C SER A 202 1.07 10.04 -11.57
N VAL A 203 1.41 9.17 -12.51
CA VAL A 203 0.92 9.27 -13.89
C VAL A 203 -0.52 8.76 -13.95
N ILE A 204 -1.36 9.51 -14.64
CA ILE A 204 -2.73 9.12 -14.95
C ILE A 204 -2.67 8.16 -16.14
N ASN A 205 -2.96 6.89 -15.89
CA ASN A 205 -3.04 5.88 -16.94
C ASN A 205 -4.44 5.92 -17.61
N LYS A 206 -4.96 4.78 -18.07
CA LYS A 206 -6.29 4.71 -18.69
C LYS A 206 -7.42 5.06 -17.72
N ASN A 207 -7.22 4.85 -16.42
CA ASN A 207 -8.19 5.17 -15.37
C ASN A 207 -7.55 5.99 -14.25
N TRP A 208 -8.39 6.66 -13.45
CA TRP A 208 -7.96 7.47 -12.30
C TRP A 208 -7.71 6.64 -11.04
N PHE A 209 -8.17 5.39 -11.01
CA PHE A 209 -8.17 4.57 -9.81
C PHE A 209 -6.76 4.24 -9.33
N ASP A 210 -5.82 4.00 -10.25
CA ASP A 210 -4.41 3.78 -9.91
C ASP A 210 -3.80 4.99 -9.18
N VAL A 211 -4.12 6.19 -9.68
CA VAL A 211 -3.65 7.43 -9.07
C VAL A 211 -4.31 7.66 -7.71
N MET A 212 -5.60 7.37 -7.59
CA MET A 212 -6.31 7.47 -6.32
C MET A 212 -5.72 6.51 -5.29
N ARG A 213 -5.46 5.24 -5.65
CA ARG A 213 -4.78 4.28 -4.78
C ARG A 213 -3.42 4.80 -4.34
N SER A 214 -2.59 5.27 -5.28
CA SER A 214 -1.27 5.84 -4.98
C SER A 214 -1.35 7.04 -4.04
N LEU A 215 -2.31 7.94 -4.28
CA LEU A 215 -2.54 9.13 -3.46
C LEU A 215 -2.97 8.75 -2.03
N ILE A 216 -3.96 7.87 -1.92
CA ILE A 216 -4.49 7.34 -0.65
C ILE A 216 -3.35 6.76 0.20
N SER A 217 -2.51 5.92 -0.39
CA SER A 217 -1.38 5.29 0.32
C SER A 217 -0.27 6.25 0.72
N SER A 218 -0.13 7.37 -0.01
CA SER A 218 0.91 8.38 0.25
C SER A 218 0.52 9.39 1.34
N ILE A 219 -0.72 9.34 1.85
CA ILE A 219 -1.24 10.25 2.88
C ILE A 219 -1.34 9.50 4.22
N PRO A 220 -0.90 10.09 5.35
CA PRO A 220 -1.10 9.50 6.68
C PRO A 220 -2.57 9.17 6.95
N LYS A 221 -2.85 8.10 7.71
CA LYS A 221 -4.24 7.71 8.03
C LYS A 221 -5.02 8.78 8.80
N ILE A 222 -4.32 9.63 9.55
CA ILE A 222 -4.92 10.77 10.28
C ILE A 222 -5.33 11.92 9.35
N ASN A 223 -4.89 11.90 8.09
CA ASN A 223 -5.16 12.92 7.09
C ASN A 223 -6.13 12.42 6.02
N GLY A 224 -6.73 13.38 5.33
CA GLY A 224 -7.63 13.16 4.22
C GLY A 224 -7.26 14.02 3.03
N PHE A 225 -8.14 14.10 2.04
CA PHE A 225 -7.93 15.00 0.91
C PHE A 225 -9.26 15.43 0.30
N LYS A 226 -9.21 16.59 -0.33
CA LYS A 226 -10.27 17.09 -1.20
C LYS A 226 -9.73 17.17 -2.61
N ILE A 227 -10.41 16.51 -3.55
CA ILE A 227 -10.07 16.56 -4.96
C ILE A 227 -11.30 16.84 -5.84
N GLN A 228 -11.07 17.65 -6.85
CA GLN A 228 -12.05 18.18 -7.75
C GLN A 228 -11.56 18.02 -9.18
N LEU A 229 -12.07 16.97 -9.83
CA LEU A 229 -11.68 16.57 -11.16
C LEU A 229 -12.66 17.19 -12.15
N HIS A 230 -12.24 18.29 -12.78
CA HIS A 230 -13.05 19.08 -13.72
C HIS A 230 -12.45 19.26 -15.09
N GLU A 231 -11.16 18.95 -15.21
CA GLU A 231 -10.47 19.09 -16.48
C GLU A 231 -10.63 17.81 -17.30
N LYS A 232 -10.67 17.96 -18.63
CA LYS A 232 -10.39 16.84 -19.53
C LYS A 232 -8.94 16.45 -19.32
N VAL A 233 -8.73 15.37 -18.59
CA VAL A 233 -7.39 14.80 -18.38
C VAL A 233 -7.24 13.59 -19.25
N LYS A 234 -6.09 13.49 -19.90
CA LYS A 234 -5.77 12.37 -20.78
C LYS A 234 -4.81 11.41 -20.09
N ALA A 235 -4.79 10.17 -20.58
CA ALA A 235 -3.73 9.24 -20.22
C ALA A 235 -2.36 9.85 -20.53
N GLY A 236 -1.43 9.73 -19.59
CA GLY A 236 -0.09 10.29 -19.63
C GLY A 236 0.06 11.66 -18.96
N ASP A 237 -1.02 12.36 -18.60
CA ASP A 237 -0.93 13.49 -17.66
C ASP A 237 -0.59 12.98 -16.24
N ALA A 238 -0.31 13.86 -15.29
CA ALA A 238 0.06 13.46 -13.93
C ALA A 238 -0.69 14.24 -12.84
N ILE A 239 -0.97 13.60 -11.71
CA ILE A 239 -1.27 14.33 -10.47
C ILE A 239 0.04 14.56 -9.72
N ILE A 240 0.25 15.79 -9.25
CA ILE A 240 1.39 16.17 -8.43
C ILE A 240 0.93 16.86 -7.15
N GLY A 241 1.61 16.57 -6.04
CA GLY A 241 1.46 17.27 -4.77
C GLY A 241 2.58 18.26 -4.57
N LEU A 242 2.24 19.54 -4.40
CA LEU A 242 3.20 20.63 -4.27
C LEU A 242 3.11 21.29 -2.89
N ASN A 243 4.27 21.60 -2.34
CA ASN A 243 4.38 22.41 -1.13
C ASN A 243 4.02 23.88 -1.46
N PRO A 244 3.05 24.50 -0.75
CA PRO A 244 2.65 25.89 -0.97
C PRO A 244 3.81 26.89 -0.91
N ILE A 245 4.81 26.64 -0.05
CA ILE A 245 5.95 27.55 0.18
C ILE A 245 6.82 27.70 -1.07
N THR A 246 7.02 26.61 -1.81
CA THR A 246 7.91 26.57 -2.98
C THR A 246 7.15 26.62 -4.30
N LEU A 247 5.82 26.73 -4.24
CA LEU A 247 4.91 26.67 -5.37
C LEU A 247 5.34 27.59 -6.52
N THR A 248 5.61 28.86 -6.26
CA THR A 248 5.99 29.85 -7.28
C THR A 248 7.24 29.44 -8.06
N LYS A 249 8.24 28.86 -7.40
CA LYS A 249 9.48 28.40 -8.03
C LYS A 249 9.20 27.20 -8.93
N VAL A 250 8.40 26.25 -8.46
CA VAL A 250 8.04 25.04 -9.21
C VAL A 250 7.17 25.39 -10.43
N LYS A 251 6.14 26.23 -10.25
CA LYS A 251 5.27 26.71 -11.35
C LYS A 251 6.10 27.35 -12.45
N LYS A 252 7.02 28.25 -12.10
CA LYS A 252 7.90 28.93 -13.06
C LYS A 252 8.77 27.93 -13.86
N SER A 253 9.23 26.86 -13.22
CA SER A 253 10.01 25.82 -13.92
C SER A 253 9.17 25.03 -14.92
N PHE A 254 7.95 24.63 -14.54
CA PHE A 254 7.04 23.95 -15.46
C PHE A 254 6.65 24.84 -16.64
N SER A 255 6.29 26.11 -16.37
CA SER A 255 5.91 27.06 -17.42
C SER A 255 7.06 27.36 -18.39
N LYS A 256 8.30 27.49 -17.91
CA LYS A 256 9.49 27.66 -18.77
C LYS A 256 9.69 26.49 -19.73
N SER A 257 9.33 25.29 -19.30
CA SER A 257 9.41 24.07 -20.12
C SER A 257 8.13 23.82 -20.95
N GLY A 258 7.19 24.77 -20.96
CA GLY A 258 5.95 24.67 -21.75
C GLY A 258 4.85 23.81 -21.14
N TYR A 259 4.96 23.44 -19.86
CA TYR A 259 3.94 22.64 -19.17
C TYR A 259 2.93 23.52 -18.43
N SER A 260 1.66 23.14 -18.49
CA SER A 260 0.59 23.77 -17.71
C SER A 260 0.26 22.91 -16.48
N ILE A 261 0.06 23.57 -15.34
CA ILE A 261 -0.41 22.95 -14.10
C ILE A 261 -1.71 23.60 -13.64
N VAL A 262 -2.66 22.78 -13.20
CA VAL A 262 -3.99 23.25 -12.78
C VAL A 262 -4.32 22.66 -11.42
N ARG A 263 -4.73 23.50 -10.48
CA ARG A 263 -5.05 23.06 -9.11
C ARG A 263 -6.34 22.24 -9.16
N VAL A 264 -6.32 21.08 -8.51
CA VAL A 264 -7.48 20.18 -8.40
C VAL A 264 -7.83 19.83 -6.97
N GLY A 265 -6.96 20.08 -6.00
CA GLY A 265 -7.26 19.65 -4.65
C GLY A 265 -6.26 20.11 -3.61
N LYS A 266 -6.42 19.56 -2.41
CA LYS A 266 -5.53 19.77 -1.27
C LYS A 266 -5.62 18.60 -0.28
N ILE A 267 -4.56 18.41 0.49
CA ILE A 267 -4.50 17.50 1.63
C ILE A 267 -5.15 18.17 2.85
N LEU A 268 -6.04 17.43 3.52
CA LEU A 268 -6.78 17.88 4.69
C LEU A 268 -6.12 17.38 5.97
N SER A 269 -6.23 18.15 7.05
CA SER A 269 -5.79 17.77 8.39
C SER A 269 -6.66 16.67 9.02
N GLU A 270 -7.91 16.57 8.59
CA GLU A 270 -8.88 15.59 9.08
C GLU A 270 -8.92 14.37 8.15
N PRO A 271 -9.21 13.16 8.67
CA PRO A 271 -9.30 11.91 7.91
C PRO A 271 -10.62 11.82 7.12
N LYS A 272 -10.89 12.83 6.28
CA LYS A 272 -12.08 12.95 5.44
C LYS A 272 -11.70 13.05 3.98
N LEU A 273 -12.49 12.40 3.14
CA LEU A 273 -12.29 12.31 1.72
C LEU A 273 -13.44 13.04 1.03
N GLU A 274 -13.11 14.02 0.20
CA GLU A 274 -14.07 14.71 -0.64
C GLU A 274 -13.65 14.58 -2.11
N ILE A 275 -14.37 13.76 -2.87
CA ILE A 275 -14.07 13.50 -4.29
C ILE A 275 -15.21 14.03 -5.12
N SER A 276 -14.92 14.95 -6.04
CA SER A 276 -15.92 15.52 -6.93
C SER A 276 -15.55 15.37 -8.40
N PHE A 277 -16.51 14.91 -9.20
CA PHE A 277 -16.41 14.81 -10.65
C PHE A 277 -17.32 15.86 -11.28
N ASN A 278 -16.76 16.73 -12.13
CA ASN A 278 -17.51 17.69 -12.95
C ASN A 278 -18.61 18.51 -12.23
N ARG A 279 -18.43 18.81 -10.94
CA ARG A 279 -19.33 19.60 -10.06
C ARG A 279 -20.69 18.97 -9.77
N GLN A 280 -20.93 17.72 -10.18
CA GLN A 280 -22.26 17.11 -10.09
C GLN A 280 -22.45 16.27 -8.83
N SER A 281 -21.47 15.42 -8.47
CA SER A 281 -21.56 14.58 -7.27
C SER A 281 -20.29 14.71 -6.44
N VAL A 282 -20.45 15.07 -5.17
CA VAL A 282 -19.37 15.02 -4.18
C VAL A 282 -19.55 13.77 -3.36
N ILE A 283 -18.66 12.82 -3.57
CA ILE A 283 -18.52 11.65 -2.70
C ILE A 283 -17.79 12.12 -1.44
N LYS A 284 -18.43 11.92 -0.29
CA LYS A 284 -17.87 12.24 1.02
C LYS A 284 -17.74 10.95 1.82
N TRP A 285 -16.51 10.58 2.14
CA TRP A 285 -16.23 9.38 2.92
C TRP A 285 -15.28 9.66 4.08
N PRO A 286 -15.40 8.97 5.20
CA PRO A 286 -14.30 8.88 6.15
C PRO A 286 -13.14 8.08 5.52
N ARG A 287 -11.91 8.40 5.93
CA ARG A 287 -10.69 7.72 5.44
C ARG A 287 -10.74 6.20 5.67
N SER A 288 -11.43 5.79 6.73
CA SER A 288 -11.60 4.40 7.15
C SER A 288 -12.38 3.54 6.14
N ILE A 289 -13.07 4.12 5.17
CA ILE A 289 -13.76 3.32 4.13
C ILE A 289 -12.81 2.40 3.35
N PHE A 290 -11.50 2.71 3.35
CA PHE A 290 -10.47 1.90 2.70
C PHE A 290 -9.79 0.89 3.63
N ASP A 291 -10.10 0.90 4.94
CA ASP A 291 -9.54 -0.03 5.93
C ASP A 291 -10.27 -1.40 5.88
N LEU A 292 -10.53 -1.94 4.68
CA LEU A 292 -10.98 -3.33 4.48
C LEU A 292 -9.89 -4.33 4.91
N SER A 293 -9.51 -4.33 6.19
CA SER A 293 -8.81 -5.45 6.78
C SER A 293 -9.82 -6.57 6.89
N LEU A 294 -9.54 -7.69 6.23
CA LEU A 294 -10.16 -9.00 6.41
C LEU A 294 -11.29 -8.95 7.44
N ILE A 295 -12.52 -8.77 6.94
CA ILE A 295 -13.64 -9.28 7.69
C ILE A 295 -13.33 -10.77 7.78
N GLN A 296 -12.90 -11.20 8.97
CA GLN A 296 -12.88 -12.61 9.29
C GLN A 296 -14.20 -13.14 8.79
N ASP A 297 -14.14 -14.18 7.96
CA ASP A 297 -15.30 -14.92 7.57
C ASP A 297 -15.95 -15.42 8.88
N ASN A 298 -16.85 -14.60 9.41
CA ASN A 298 -17.54 -14.84 10.68
C ASN A 298 -18.55 -15.97 10.50
N SER A 299 -18.57 -16.66 9.36
CA SER A 299 -19.28 -17.93 9.19
C SER A 299 -18.73 -19.04 10.09
N ALA A 300 -17.49 -18.93 10.60
CA ALA A 300 -16.94 -19.83 11.62
C ALA A 300 -17.12 -19.35 13.08
N MET A 301 -17.42 -18.07 13.31
CA MET A 301 -17.73 -17.54 14.65
C MET A 301 -19.12 -17.84 15.24
N PRO A 302 -20.19 -18.25 14.52
CA PRO A 302 -21.50 -18.43 15.17
C PRO A 302 -21.48 -19.65 16.07
N GLU A 303 -20.64 -20.65 15.78
CA GLU A 303 -20.48 -21.84 16.64
C GLU A 303 -19.64 -21.53 17.87
N LEU A 304 -18.55 -20.76 17.74
CA LEU A 304 -17.73 -20.35 18.87
C LEU A 304 -18.47 -19.36 19.79
N ASP A 305 -19.20 -18.38 19.23
CA ASP A 305 -20.04 -17.47 20.01
C ASP A 305 -21.26 -18.17 20.61
N LYS A 306 -21.91 -19.13 19.93
CA LYS A 306 -22.95 -19.96 20.57
C LYS A 306 -22.37 -20.85 21.67
N HIS A 307 -21.14 -21.35 21.52
CA HIS A 307 -20.48 -22.15 22.54
C HIS A 307 -20.08 -21.28 23.75
N LEU A 308 -19.54 -20.09 23.51
CA LEU A 308 -19.19 -19.10 24.53
C LEU A 308 -20.43 -18.50 25.20
N GLU A 309 -21.51 -18.24 24.47
CA GLU A 309 -22.81 -17.85 25.04
C GLU A 309 -23.42 -18.99 25.88
N LYS A 310 -23.30 -20.26 25.45
CA LYS A 310 -23.70 -21.42 26.27
C LYS A 310 -22.90 -21.52 27.56
N ILE A 311 -21.60 -21.21 27.52
CA ILE A 311 -20.71 -21.19 28.68
C ILE A 311 -21.06 -20.01 29.61
N HIS A 312 -21.26 -18.81 29.07
CA HIS A 312 -21.58 -17.60 29.85
C HIS A 312 -23.02 -17.56 30.41
N ARG A 313 -23.99 -18.24 29.77
CA ARG A 313 -25.36 -18.33 30.29
C ARG A 313 -25.52 -19.28 31.47
N LYS A 314 -24.55 -20.15 31.76
CA LYS A 314 -24.53 -20.93 33.01
C LYS A 314 -23.92 -20.13 34.17
N LYS A 315 -24.50 -18.97 34.50
CA LYS A 315 -24.33 -18.40 35.85
C LYS A 315 -25.13 -19.24 36.84
N VAL A 316 -24.54 -20.35 37.28
CA VAL A 316 -25.04 -21.04 38.47
C VAL A 316 -24.83 -20.09 39.64
N LYS A 317 -25.91 -19.53 40.22
CA LYS A 317 -25.84 -18.83 41.51
C LYS A 317 -25.41 -19.84 42.57
N LYS A 318 -24.10 -19.96 42.79
CA LYS A 318 -23.57 -20.70 43.93
C LYS A 318 -23.24 -19.69 45.03
N ASN A 319 -24.04 -19.71 46.10
CA ASN A 319 -23.74 -18.97 47.32
C ASN A 319 -22.55 -19.64 48.02
N TYR A 320 -21.34 -19.21 47.68
CA TYR A 320 -20.15 -19.58 48.42
C TYR A 320 -19.81 -18.49 49.43
N LYS A 321 -19.48 -18.87 50.68
CA LYS A 321 -18.91 -17.93 51.66
C LYS A 321 -17.51 -17.51 51.19
N TYR A 322 -17.27 -16.21 51.08
CA TYR A 322 -16.03 -15.62 50.54
C TYR A 322 -14.73 -16.24 51.11
N ASN A 323 -14.68 -16.51 52.41
CA ASN A 323 -13.48 -17.08 53.05
C ASN A 323 -13.11 -18.47 52.51
N LYS A 324 -14.10 -19.33 52.23
CA LYS A 324 -13.86 -20.65 51.63
C LYS A 324 -13.41 -20.59 50.17
N ILE A 325 -13.70 -19.51 49.46
CA ILE A 325 -13.20 -19.29 48.09
C ILE A 325 -11.72 -18.89 48.15
N ILE A 326 -11.38 -17.96 49.05
CA ILE A 326 -10.00 -17.50 49.23
C ILE A 326 -9.10 -18.66 49.68
N GLU A 327 -9.52 -19.46 50.67
CA GLU A 327 -8.79 -20.66 51.12
C GLU A 327 -8.54 -21.64 49.95
N LYS A 328 -9.57 -21.92 49.14
CA LYS A 328 -9.42 -22.78 47.95
C LYS A 328 -8.52 -22.19 46.88
N MET A 329 -8.55 -20.87 46.68
CA MET A 329 -7.67 -20.21 45.70
C MET A 329 -6.22 -20.25 46.16
N ILE A 330 -5.97 -20.15 47.47
CA ILE A 330 -4.63 -20.31 48.07
C ILE A 330 -4.17 -21.78 47.98
N GLU A 331 -5.03 -22.76 48.28
CA GLU A 331 -4.71 -24.19 48.16
C GLU A 331 -4.39 -24.60 46.70
N VAL A 332 -5.13 -24.08 45.72
CA VAL A 332 -4.87 -24.32 44.30
C VAL A 332 -3.56 -23.66 43.84
N HIS A 333 -3.18 -22.53 44.45
CA HIS A 333 -1.87 -21.90 44.18
C HIS A 333 -0.73 -22.71 44.80
N ASN A 334 -0.88 -23.17 46.04
CA ASN A 334 0.14 -23.95 46.76
C ASN A 334 0.33 -25.37 46.19
N HIS A 335 -0.67 -25.97 45.55
CA HIS A 335 -0.53 -27.28 44.90
C HIS A 335 0.28 -27.26 43.59
N ASN A 336 0.54 -26.07 43.04
CA ASN A 336 1.43 -25.87 41.90
C ASN A 336 2.84 -25.42 42.32
N ASP A 337 3.18 -25.48 43.62
CA ASP A 337 4.54 -25.28 44.10
C ASP A 337 5.42 -26.47 43.68
N GLN A 338 5.96 -26.40 42.46
CA GLN A 338 7.38 -26.70 42.30
C GLN A 338 8.11 -25.82 43.34
N PRO A 339 8.99 -26.39 44.18
CA PRO A 339 9.71 -25.61 45.18
C PRO A 339 10.35 -24.45 44.46
N TRP A 340 10.28 -23.26 45.04
CA TRP A 340 10.88 -22.04 44.53
C TRP A 340 12.25 -22.34 43.91
N VAL A 341 12.27 -22.63 42.60
CA VAL A 341 13.47 -22.49 41.80
C VAL A 341 13.57 -20.99 41.73
N SER A 342 14.41 -20.50 42.62
CA SER A 342 15.00 -19.19 42.59
C SER A 342 15.26 -18.75 41.15
N HIS A 343 14.29 -18.08 40.54
CA HIS A 343 14.55 -16.96 39.64
C HIS A 343 15.01 -15.72 40.44
N LEU A 344 15.57 -15.95 41.63
CA LEU A 344 16.61 -15.14 42.29
C LEU A 344 17.97 -15.20 41.55
N LEU A 345 17.97 -15.72 40.32
CA LEU A 345 18.94 -15.37 39.27
C LEU A 345 18.25 -14.57 38.16
N ILE A 346 17.41 -13.59 38.51
CA ILE A 346 17.48 -12.34 37.74
C ILE A 346 18.62 -11.59 38.40
N ASP A 347 19.81 -11.79 37.81
CA ASP A 347 20.99 -11.01 38.10
C ASP A 347 20.60 -9.54 38.34
N ASN A 348 21.28 -8.94 39.30
CA ASN A 348 21.37 -7.50 39.56
C ASN A 348 21.92 -6.71 38.35
N ASN A 349 21.37 -6.91 37.15
CA ASN A 349 21.68 -6.15 35.95
C ASN A 349 20.61 -5.08 35.68
N LEU A 350 20.08 -4.47 36.75
CA LEU A 350 19.69 -3.05 36.76
C LEU A 350 20.95 -2.14 36.75
N MET A 351 21.97 -2.55 36.00
CA MET A 351 23.19 -1.80 35.75
C MET A 351 23.14 -1.36 34.29
N ALA A 352 22.92 -0.05 34.14
CA ALA A 352 23.29 0.81 33.03
C ALA A 352 23.46 0.16 31.63
N GLY A 353 22.52 0.48 30.74
CA GLY A 353 22.71 0.41 29.29
C GLY A 353 22.14 -0.84 28.63
N GLN A 354 21.08 -0.65 27.84
CA GLN A 354 20.57 -1.57 26.80
C GLN A 354 20.55 -3.07 27.17
N ASN A 355 19.57 -3.52 27.96
CA ASN A 355 19.31 -4.95 28.09
C ASN A 355 17.83 -5.25 27.81
N MET A 356 17.59 -6.12 26.83
CA MET A 356 16.28 -6.69 26.50
C MET A 356 15.88 -7.70 27.59
N THR A 357 14.76 -7.46 28.28
CA THR A 357 14.20 -8.42 29.24
C THR A 357 13.31 -9.42 28.51
N LYS A 358 13.71 -10.69 28.44
CA LYS A 358 12.86 -11.76 27.88
C LYS A 358 11.85 -12.21 28.94
N ILE A 359 10.56 -12.11 28.64
CA ILE A 359 9.48 -12.61 29.49
C ILE A 359 8.83 -13.79 28.76
N GLU A 360 8.97 -14.99 29.31
CA GLU A 360 8.33 -16.19 28.77
C GLU A 360 6.92 -16.32 29.33
N ASN A 361 5.93 -15.91 28.51
CA ASN A 361 4.52 -16.10 28.82
C ASN A 361 3.87 -17.00 27.77
N ASN A 362 2.94 -17.86 28.20
CA ASN A 362 2.18 -18.72 27.30
C ASN A 362 1.35 -17.84 26.36
N ILE A 363 1.62 -17.91 25.05
CA ILE A 363 1.07 -16.99 24.04
C ILE A 363 -0.44 -17.22 23.82
N GLU A 364 -0.99 -18.34 24.28
CA GLU A 364 -2.41 -18.70 24.10
C GLU A 364 -3.40 -17.70 24.72
N SER A 365 -2.98 -16.86 25.68
CA SER A 365 -3.83 -15.80 26.28
C SER A 365 -3.74 -14.41 25.62
N GLY A 366 -3.00 -14.28 24.51
CA GLY A 366 -3.01 -13.09 23.64
C GLY A 366 -2.69 -11.77 24.37
N ILE A 367 -3.53 -10.74 24.13
CA ILE A 367 -3.33 -9.36 24.64
C ILE A 367 -3.18 -9.29 26.18
N ARG A 368 -3.81 -10.21 26.93
CA ARG A 368 -3.67 -10.26 28.39
C ARG A 368 -2.24 -10.59 28.82
N SER A 369 -1.56 -11.51 28.12
CA SER A 369 -0.16 -11.86 28.41
C SER A 369 0.79 -10.67 28.26
N VAL A 370 0.52 -9.79 27.28
CA VAL A 370 1.28 -8.55 27.08
C VAL A 370 0.96 -7.53 28.16
N ALA A 371 -0.32 -7.35 28.48
CA ALA A 371 -0.75 -6.42 29.53
C ALA A 371 -0.21 -6.79 30.91
N ASP A 372 -0.16 -8.08 31.23
CA ASP A 372 0.36 -8.58 32.51
C ASP A 372 1.89 -8.43 32.58
N ALA A 373 2.61 -8.68 31.48
CA ALA A 373 4.05 -8.44 31.39
C ALA A 373 4.42 -6.95 31.55
N VAL A 374 3.67 -6.07 30.89
CA VAL A 374 3.84 -4.61 31.04
C VAL A 374 3.51 -4.16 32.45
N ARG A 375 2.46 -4.73 33.06
CA ARG A 375 2.07 -4.41 34.45
C ARG A 375 3.13 -4.88 35.45
N ASP A 376 3.68 -6.07 35.30
CA ASP A 376 4.75 -6.57 36.17
C ASP A 376 6.02 -5.71 36.06
N LEU A 377 6.40 -5.31 34.85
CA LEU A 377 7.52 -4.40 34.62
C LEU A 377 7.28 -3.02 35.27
N ALA A 378 6.07 -2.47 35.14
CA ALA A 378 5.69 -1.20 35.75
C ALA A 378 5.67 -1.28 37.28
N CYS A 379 5.17 -2.38 37.86
CA CYS A 379 5.23 -2.64 39.30
C CYS A 379 6.67 -2.74 39.82
N LYS A 380 7.62 -3.17 38.97
CA LYS A 380 9.05 -3.19 39.25
C LYS A 380 9.76 -1.85 38.96
N GLY A 381 9.01 -0.80 38.59
CA GLY A 381 9.52 0.55 38.35
C GLY A 381 10.06 0.82 36.95
N GLY A 382 9.89 -0.10 36.00
CA GLY A 382 10.33 0.04 34.62
C GLY A 382 9.31 0.74 33.71
N TRP A 383 9.80 1.40 32.66
CA TRP A 383 8.99 2.01 31.59
C TRP A 383 9.36 1.38 30.24
N PRO A 384 8.45 0.59 29.61
CA PRO A 384 8.78 -0.06 28.35
C PRO A 384 8.71 0.93 27.18
N GLU A 385 9.83 1.12 26.48
CA GLU A 385 9.87 1.90 25.22
C GLU A 385 9.41 1.07 24.01
N GLN A 386 9.65 -0.24 24.03
CA GLN A 386 9.29 -1.16 22.95
C GLN A 386 9.00 -2.56 23.51
N VAL A 387 8.00 -3.24 22.92
CA VAL A 387 7.71 -4.66 23.18
C VAL A 387 7.86 -5.43 21.87
N LEU A 388 8.76 -6.42 21.86
CA LEU A 388 8.99 -7.30 20.72
C LEU A 388 8.41 -8.68 21.04
N ILE A 389 7.48 -9.14 20.20
CA ILE A 389 6.84 -10.45 20.34
C ILE A 389 7.45 -11.37 19.28
N PHE A 390 8.12 -12.42 19.72
CA PHE A 390 8.65 -13.46 18.85
C PHE A 390 7.72 -14.66 18.89
N ALA A 391 7.25 -15.11 17.72
CA ALA A 391 6.62 -16.41 17.58
C ALA A 391 7.71 -17.39 17.15
N GLU A 392 8.10 -18.32 18.01
CA GLU A 392 8.89 -19.46 17.56
C GLU A 392 8.00 -20.31 16.65
N SER A 393 8.39 -20.46 15.38
CA SER A 393 7.77 -21.44 14.51
C SER A 393 8.07 -22.81 15.11
N SER A 394 7.05 -23.48 15.66
CA SER A 394 7.17 -24.87 16.05
C SER A 394 7.59 -25.67 14.81
N SER A 395 8.85 -26.11 14.77
CA SER A 395 9.31 -27.09 13.79
C SER A 395 8.48 -28.36 13.96
N LYS A 396 7.74 -28.73 12.92
CA LYS A 396 7.25 -30.10 12.72
C LYS A 396 7.85 -30.64 11.44
#